data_AF-A0A2X0ILX5-F1
#
_entry.id   AF-A0A2X0ILX5-F1
#
_cell.length_a   1.000
_cell.length_b   1.000
_cell.length_c   1.000
_cell.angle_alpha   90.00
_cell.angle_beta   90.00
_cell.angle_gamma   90.00
#
_symmetry.space_group_name_H-M   'P 1'
#
loop_
_entity.id
_entity.type
_entity.pdbx_description
1 polymer ?
#
loop_
_entity_poly.entity_id
_entity_poly.type
_entity_poly.pdbx_seq_one_letter_code
_entity_poly.pdbx_strand_id
1 'polypeptide(L)'
;MSAVMVGVTTGALSSAGFAISAWVAHRWRSPKSDFKRADRFAREMDLYLPEEMVTSVAARLRQRTVLALTVSALLGGPVLGYLVGTFVATLDTPVDRFDFQAVRFPGPAAIVIGPVFGVLMTALESVWELARVRRQAATAAAFLPQPPVAIRLRNIVPLWLVWAARVLAVSPALLAALACAAQRRTGLALGFVALAPVCGLISWSVERAQLWMLNTRRQTGQGQPAAAVAAFDDAFRVAAVLPFLLLAPCVSVFVGAFYIHLVGRGLWYQNLLFAWSGTVFPILAMNGLLSANWAKRYHRRRARPETSTPTAAS
;
A
#
# COMPACT_ATOMS: atom_id res chain seq x y z
N MET A 1 17.32 -28.64 -15.70
CA MET A 1 16.14 -28.32 -14.86
C MET A 1 15.40 -27.19 -15.56
N SER A 2 14.14 -27.38 -15.97
CA SER A 2 13.45 -26.40 -16.84
C SER A 2 13.14 -25.09 -16.10
N ALA A 3 13.12 -23.96 -16.81
CA ALA A 3 12.79 -22.65 -16.24
C ALA A 3 11.41 -22.61 -15.56
N VAL A 4 10.44 -23.36 -16.09
CA VAL A 4 9.13 -23.56 -15.46
C VAL A 4 9.28 -24.26 -14.12
N MET A 5 10.10 -25.32 -14.04
CA MET A 5 10.36 -26.03 -12.79
C MET A 5 11.03 -25.12 -11.76
N VAL A 6 12.03 -24.31 -12.14
CA VAL A 6 12.69 -23.35 -11.24
C VAL A 6 11.72 -22.27 -10.74
N GLY A 7 10.86 -21.76 -11.61
CA GLY A 7 9.85 -20.77 -11.23
C GLY A 7 8.82 -21.33 -10.24
N VAL A 8 8.28 -22.52 -10.53
CA VAL A 8 7.30 -23.20 -9.65
C VAL A 8 7.92 -23.54 -8.30
N THR A 9 9.13 -24.09 -8.26
CA THR A 9 9.79 -24.44 -6.98
C THR A 9 10.10 -23.19 -6.17
N THR A 10 10.62 -22.13 -6.79
CA THR A 10 10.90 -20.86 -6.10
C THR A 10 9.62 -20.24 -5.53
N GLY A 11 8.54 -20.26 -6.32
CA GLY A 11 7.25 -19.75 -5.86
C GLY A 11 6.71 -20.54 -4.69
N ALA A 12 6.71 -21.88 -4.78
CA ALA A 12 6.24 -22.77 -3.72
C ALA A 12 7.05 -22.62 -2.42
N LEU A 13 8.40 -22.56 -2.51
CA LEU A 13 9.27 -22.37 -1.36
C LEU A 13 9.04 -21.00 -0.69
N SER A 14 8.87 -19.95 -1.50
CA SER A 14 8.61 -18.61 -0.99
C SER A 14 7.24 -18.53 -0.31
N SER A 15 6.19 -19.09 -0.93
CA SER A 15 4.86 -19.22 -0.31
C SER A 15 4.92 -19.99 1.01
N ALA A 16 5.63 -21.13 1.03
CA ALA A 16 5.78 -21.94 2.23
C ALA A 16 6.52 -21.18 3.33
N GLY A 17 7.60 -20.45 3.01
CA GLY A 17 8.33 -19.61 3.95
C GLY A 17 7.45 -18.53 4.58
N PHE A 18 6.65 -17.82 3.77
CA PHE A 18 5.69 -16.85 4.27
C PHE A 18 4.57 -17.48 5.12
N ALA A 19 4.04 -18.63 4.71
CA ALA A 19 3.00 -19.35 5.45
C ALA A 19 3.50 -19.88 6.80
N ILE A 20 4.71 -20.44 6.84
CA ILE A 20 5.37 -20.86 8.09
C ILE A 20 5.61 -19.65 8.98
N SER A 21 6.08 -18.53 8.41
CA SER A 21 6.26 -17.28 9.18
C SER A 21 4.94 -16.78 9.75
N ALA A 22 3.84 -16.84 9.00
CA ALA A 22 2.51 -16.49 9.47
C ALA A 22 2.06 -17.41 10.61
N TRP A 23 2.30 -18.72 10.47
CA TRP A 23 1.99 -19.71 11.50
C TRP A 23 2.79 -19.47 12.79
N VAL A 24 4.11 -19.25 12.69
CA VAL A 24 4.97 -18.91 13.83
C VAL A 24 4.48 -17.62 14.49
N ALA A 25 4.23 -16.57 13.72
CA ALA A 25 3.73 -15.30 14.23
C ALA A 25 2.37 -15.45 14.94
N HIS A 26 1.53 -16.39 14.53
CA HIS A 26 0.23 -16.68 15.13
C HIS A 26 0.34 -17.54 16.42
N ARG A 27 1.17 -18.59 16.38
CA ARG A 27 1.30 -19.61 17.44
C ARG A 27 2.24 -19.18 18.57
N TRP A 28 3.34 -18.50 18.26
CA TRP A 28 4.32 -18.11 19.26
C TRP A 28 3.87 -16.83 19.97
N ARG A 29 3.42 -17.01 21.22
CA ARG A 29 3.00 -15.92 22.10
C ARG A 29 4.00 -15.80 23.24
N SER A 30 4.54 -14.61 23.41
CA SER A 30 5.39 -14.28 24.55
C SER A 30 4.98 -12.90 25.06
N PRO A 31 4.62 -12.77 26.36
CA PRO A 31 4.24 -11.49 26.95
C PRO A 31 5.28 -10.39 26.69
N LYS A 32 6.57 -10.75 26.72
CA LYS A 32 7.70 -9.85 26.46
C LYS A 32 7.71 -9.34 25.01
N SER A 33 7.39 -10.20 24.05
CA SER A 33 7.37 -9.81 22.63
C SER A 33 6.12 -9.00 22.26
N ASP A 34 4.99 -9.28 22.91
CA ASP A 34 3.74 -8.56 22.74
C ASP A 34 3.85 -7.15 23.33
N PHE A 35 4.43 -7.01 24.52
CA PHE A 35 4.75 -5.70 25.12
C PHE A 35 5.70 -4.90 24.23
N LYS A 36 6.84 -5.48 23.82
CA LYS A 36 7.83 -4.79 22.96
C LYS A 36 7.22 -4.30 21.65
N ARG A 37 6.26 -5.04 21.07
CA ARG A 37 5.55 -4.63 19.84
C ARG A 37 4.56 -3.50 20.10
N ALA A 38 3.73 -3.61 21.15
CA ALA A 38 2.77 -2.58 21.50
C ALA A 38 3.47 -1.27 21.92
N ASP A 39 4.53 -1.35 22.72
CA ASP A 39 5.34 -0.21 23.17
C ASP A 39 6.05 0.46 21.99
N ARG A 40 6.67 -0.30 21.08
CA ARG A 40 7.25 0.27 19.86
C ARG A 40 6.22 1.06 19.06
N PHE A 41 5.04 0.49 18.85
CA PHE A 41 3.96 1.17 18.12
C PHE A 41 3.49 2.43 18.84
N ALA A 42 3.30 2.37 20.17
CA ALA A 42 2.91 3.52 20.98
C ALA A 42 3.95 4.66 20.88
N ARG A 43 5.25 4.35 20.96
CA ARG A 43 6.34 5.32 20.76
C ARG A 43 6.40 5.88 19.34
N GLU A 44 6.14 5.06 18.32
CA GLU A 44 6.07 5.51 16.93
C GLU A 44 4.92 6.52 16.72
N MET A 45 3.81 6.33 17.44
CA MET A 45 2.63 7.20 17.37
C MET A 45 2.62 8.36 18.38
N ASP A 46 3.64 8.46 19.25
CA ASP A 46 3.73 9.44 20.34
C ASP A 46 2.55 9.35 21.34
N LEU A 47 2.11 8.13 21.62
CA LEU A 47 1.01 7.81 22.54
C LEU A 47 1.54 7.14 23.81
N TYR A 48 0.91 7.46 24.94
CA TYR A 48 1.08 6.69 26.18
C TYR A 48 0.34 5.36 26.07
N LEU A 49 0.98 4.26 26.49
CA LEU A 49 0.40 2.91 26.44
C LEU A 49 -0.05 2.47 27.84
N PRO A 50 -1.37 2.44 28.14
CA PRO A 50 -1.88 1.86 29.37
C PRO A 50 -1.60 0.35 29.42
N GLU A 51 -1.29 -0.18 30.60
CA GLU A 51 -1.02 -1.62 30.80
C GLU A 51 -2.19 -2.51 30.34
N GLU A 52 -3.42 -2.07 30.62
CA GLU A 52 -4.66 -2.74 30.21
C GLU A 52 -4.80 -2.88 28.68
N MET A 53 -4.14 -2.01 27.92
CA MET A 53 -4.23 -1.99 26.45
C MET A 53 -3.13 -2.79 25.76
N VAL A 54 -2.09 -3.22 26.46
CA VAL A 54 -0.94 -3.92 25.86
C VAL A 54 -1.41 -5.16 25.09
N THR A 55 -2.28 -5.96 25.70
CA THR A 55 -2.76 -7.23 25.12
C THR A 55 -3.63 -7.01 23.89
N SER A 56 -4.53 -6.01 23.91
CA SER A 56 -5.42 -5.71 22.79
C SER A 56 -4.68 -5.09 21.61
N VAL A 57 -3.76 -4.15 21.87
CA VAL A 57 -2.90 -3.53 20.85
C VAL A 57 -1.98 -4.57 20.21
N ALA A 58 -1.32 -5.41 21.02
CA ALA A 58 -0.45 -6.47 20.51
C ALA A 58 -1.22 -7.53 19.69
N ALA A 59 -2.42 -7.90 20.13
CA ALA A 59 -3.26 -8.85 19.40
C ALA A 59 -3.66 -8.32 18.01
N ARG A 60 -4.01 -7.03 17.90
CA ARG A 60 -4.35 -6.36 16.64
C ARG A 60 -3.12 -6.28 15.71
N LEU A 61 -1.97 -5.84 16.22
CA LEU A 61 -0.71 -5.82 15.47
C LEU A 61 -0.30 -7.20 14.97
N ARG A 62 -0.48 -8.25 15.79
CA ARG A 62 -0.19 -9.62 15.38
C ARG A 62 -1.13 -10.10 14.28
N GLN A 63 -2.43 -9.84 14.40
CA GLN A 63 -3.40 -10.22 13.37
C GLN A 63 -3.08 -9.58 12.02
N ARG A 64 -2.70 -8.30 12.05
CA ARG A 64 -2.15 -7.56 10.90
C ARG A 64 -0.94 -8.25 10.27
N THR A 65 0.08 -8.57 11.07
CA THR A 65 1.28 -9.28 10.59
C THR A 65 0.96 -10.65 10.01
N VAL A 66 0.13 -11.43 10.69
CA VAL A 66 -0.27 -12.78 10.22
C VAL A 66 -0.97 -12.68 8.88
N LEU A 67 -1.92 -11.76 8.74
CA LEU A 67 -2.65 -11.56 7.49
C LEU A 67 -1.73 -11.08 6.36
N ALA A 68 -0.85 -10.10 6.62
CA ALA A 68 0.13 -9.65 5.65
C ALA A 68 0.98 -10.82 5.12
N LEU A 69 1.46 -11.69 6.02
CA LEU A 69 2.24 -12.88 5.67
C LEU A 69 1.41 -13.93 4.92
N THR A 70 0.16 -14.17 5.31
CA THR A 70 -0.73 -15.12 4.61
C THR A 70 -1.06 -14.64 3.20
N VAL A 71 -1.41 -13.37 3.02
CA VAL A 71 -1.70 -12.82 1.68
C VAL A 71 -0.40 -12.83 0.85
N SER A 72 0.76 -12.49 1.46
CA SER A 72 2.08 -12.61 0.81
C SER A 72 2.41 -14.04 0.39
N ALA A 73 2.01 -15.05 1.17
CA ALA A 73 2.17 -16.45 0.78
C ALA A 73 1.29 -16.80 -0.44
N LEU A 74 0.05 -16.31 -0.47
CA LEU A 74 -0.93 -16.62 -1.51
C LEU A 74 -0.62 -15.95 -2.85
N LEU A 75 -0.15 -14.71 -2.83
CA LEU A 75 0.05 -13.93 -4.05
C LEU A 75 1.53 -13.66 -4.33
N GLY A 76 2.36 -13.52 -3.30
CA GLY A 76 3.73 -13.04 -3.43
C GLY A 76 4.68 -14.13 -3.85
N GLY A 77 4.51 -15.34 -3.31
CA GLY A 77 5.22 -16.52 -3.76
C GLY A 77 4.98 -16.83 -5.24
N PRO A 78 3.72 -16.93 -5.72
CA PRO A 78 3.44 -17.16 -7.15
C PRO A 78 4.00 -16.07 -8.06
N VAL A 79 3.87 -14.80 -7.67
CA VAL A 79 4.47 -13.68 -8.43
C VAL A 79 5.99 -13.85 -8.49
N LEU A 80 6.66 -14.03 -7.35
CA LEU A 80 8.12 -14.21 -7.30
C LEU A 80 8.58 -15.42 -8.11
N GLY A 81 7.87 -16.55 -8.02
CA GLY A 81 8.11 -17.73 -8.83
C GLY A 81 7.98 -17.47 -10.33
N TYR A 82 6.98 -16.70 -10.73
CA TYR A 82 6.84 -16.23 -12.11
C TYR A 82 8.02 -15.34 -12.54
N LEU A 83 8.44 -14.36 -11.72
CA LEU A 83 9.59 -13.49 -12.02
C LEU A 83 10.90 -14.30 -12.17
N VAL A 84 11.12 -15.29 -11.29
CA VAL A 84 12.34 -16.10 -11.33
C VAL A 84 12.31 -17.10 -12.48
N GLY A 85 11.17 -17.74 -12.74
CA GLY A 85 11.04 -18.68 -13.87
C GLY A 85 11.23 -18.00 -15.23
N THR A 86 10.75 -16.77 -15.37
CA THR A 86 10.95 -15.96 -16.58
C THR A 86 12.40 -15.49 -16.72
N PHE A 87 13.05 -15.08 -15.63
CA PHE A 87 14.48 -14.76 -15.63
C PHE A 87 15.35 -15.96 -16.03
N VAL A 88 15.10 -17.14 -15.48
CA VAL A 88 15.84 -18.36 -15.83
C VAL A 88 15.61 -18.74 -17.30
N ALA A 89 14.37 -18.60 -17.80
CA ALA A 89 14.07 -18.85 -19.21
C ALA A 89 14.87 -17.95 -20.17
N THR A 90 15.26 -16.75 -19.73
CA THR A 90 16.11 -15.84 -20.53
C THR A 90 17.60 -16.15 -20.46
N LEU A 91 18.06 -16.93 -19.47
CA LEU A 91 19.46 -17.37 -19.38
C LEU A 91 19.76 -18.56 -20.29
N ASP A 92 18.76 -19.41 -20.57
CA ASP A 92 18.90 -20.62 -21.39
C ASP A 92 18.82 -20.36 -22.92
N THR A 93 18.60 -19.11 -23.35
CA THR A 93 18.52 -18.77 -24.78
C THR A 93 19.91 -18.45 -25.36
N PRO A 94 20.37 -19.14 -26.42
CA PRO A 94 21.71 -18.93 -26.99
C PRO A 94 21.88 -17.52 -27.55
N VAL A 95 22.93 -16.84 -27.11
CA VAL A 95 23.22 -15.42 -27.38
C VAL A 95 24.09 -15.29 -28.63
N ASP A 96 23.60 -15.70 -29.81
CA ASP A 96 24.32 -15.45 -31.08
C ASP A 96 23.93 -14.11 -31.71
N ARG A 97 22.78 -13.56 -31.32
CA ARG A 97 22.43 -12.15 -31.43
C ARG A 97 21.69 -11.79 -30.15
N PHE A 98 22.04 -10.68 -29.53
CA PHE A 98 21.23 -10.08 -28.47
C PHE A 98 19.91 -9.61 -29.11
N ASP A 99 19.01 -10.55 -29.39
CA ASP A 99 17.71 -10.25 -29.96
C ASP A 99 16.81 -9.79 -28.81
N PHE A 100 16.95 -8.51 -28.47
CA PHE A 100 16.24 -7.86 -27.37
C PHE A 100 14.70 -7.92 -27.52
N GLN A 101 14.19 -8.43 -28.65
CA GLN A 101 12.78 -8.76 -28.87
C GLN A 101 12.31 -9.97 -28.06
N ALA A 102 13.24 -10.80 -27.56
CA ALA A 102 12.95 -12.06 -26.88
C ALA A 102 13.03 -11.99 -25.34
N VAL A 103 13.31 -10.81 -24.75
CA VAL A 103 13.29 -10.65 -23.28
C VAL A 103 11.85 -10.79 -22.80
N ARG A 104 11.46 -12.03 -22.46
CA ARG A 104 10.18 -12.34 -21.84
C ARG A 104 10.06 -11.54 -20.55
N PHE A 105 8.91 -10.92 -20.37
CA PHE A 105 8.59 -10.20 -19.15
C PHE A 105 8.85 -11.11 -17.94
N PRO A 106 9.46 -10.58 -16.87
CA PRO A 106 9.76 -9.18 -16.59
C PRO A 106 11.28 -8.92 -16.54
N GLY A 107 11.79 -8.13 -17.49
CA GLY A 107 13.14 -7.56 -17.39
C GLY A 107 13.23 -6.48 -16.28
N PRO A 108 13.70 -5.25 -16.58
CA PRO A 108 13.79 -4.16 -15.58
C PRO A 108 12.48 -3.83 -14.86
N ALA A 109 11.32 -4.19 -15.44
CA ALA A 109 10.00 -4.06 -14.85
C ALA A 109 9.81 -4.91 -13.56
N ALA A 110 10.59 -5.96 -13.35
CA ALA A 110 10.54 -6.78 -12.13
C ALA A 110 10.85 -5.97 -10.86
N ILE A 111 11.75 -5.00 -10.96
CA ILE A 111 12.16 -4.10 -9.87
C ILE A 111 10.98 -3.24 -9.38
N VAL A 112 10.01 -3.01 -10.25
CA VAL A 112 8.81 -2.19 -10.00
C VAL A 112 7.66 -3.02 -9.42
N ILE A 113 7.54 -4.28 -9.82
CA ILE A 113 6.46 -5.18 -9.40
C ILE A 113 6.57 -5.46 -7.89
N GLY A 114 7.77 -5.66 -7.35
CA GLY A 114 7.97 -5.92 -5.92
C GLY A 114 7.40 -4.83 -5.00
N PRO A 115 7.79 -3.55 -5.17
CA PRO A 115 7.25 -2.44 -4.39
C PRO A 115 5.74 -2.22 -4.56
N VAL A 116 5.23 -2.30 -5.79
CA VAL A 116 3.78 -2.19 -6.09
C VAL A 116 2.99 -3.29 -5.35
N PHE A 117 3.54 -4.49 -5.37
CA PHE A 117 2.97 -5.64 -4.68
C PHE A 117 2.99 -5.48 -3.16
N GLY A 118 4.07 -4.94 -2.60
CA GLY A 118 4.14 -4.59 -1.17
C GLY A 118 3.07 -3.58 -0.76
N VAL A 119 2.85 -2.53 -1.56
CA VAL A 119 1.79 -1.53 -1.32
C VAL A 119 0.39 -2.14 -1.41
N LEU A 120 0.16 -3.05 -2.38
CA LEU A 120 -1.10 -3.78 -2.52
C LEU A 120 -1.39 -4.65 -1.29
N MET A 121 -0.37 -5.31 -0.75
CA MET A 121 -0.49 -6.12 0.47
C MET A 121 -0.89 -5.28 1.69
N THR A 122 -0.19 -4.16 1.91
CA THR A 122 -0.52 -3.24 3.00
C THR A 122 -1.93 -2.67 2.88
N ALA A 123 -2.40 -2.45 1.65
CA ALA A 123 -3.75 -2.00 1.38
C ALA A 123 -4.82 -3.07 1.72
N LEU A 124 -4.62 -4.31 1.27
CA LEU A 124 -5.52 -5.42 1.58
C LEU A 124 -5.62 -5.67 3.08
N GLU A 125 -4.48 -5.61 3.77
CA GLU A 125 -4.42 -5.78 5.22
C GLU A 125 -5.22 -4.72 5.97
N SER A 126 -5.05 -3.46 5.56
CA SER A 126 -5.71 -2.33 6.17
C SER A 126 -7.23 -2.36 5.93
N VAL A 127 -7.69 -2.74 4.73
CA VAL A 127 -9.13 -2.90 4.44
C VAL A 127 -9.76 -4.02 5.24
N TRP A 128 -9.06 -5.15 5.38
CA TRP A 128 -9.56 -6.28 6.15
C TRP A 128 -9.78 -5.94 7.63
N GLU A 129 -8.77 -5.33 8.26
CA GLU A 129 -8.86 -4.84 9.65
C GLU A 129 -10.06 -3.92 9.85
N LEU A 130 -10.26 -2.96 8.95
CA LEU A 130 -11.37 -2.02 9.02
C LEU A 130 -12.74 -2.67 8.77
N ALA A 131 -12.84 -3.60 7.83
CA ALA A 131 -14.07 -4.38 7.62
C ALA A 131 -14.43 -5.20 8.87
N ARG A 132 -13.42 -5.79 9.52
CA ARG A 132 -13.61 -6.55 10.76
C ARG A 132 -14.02 -5.68 11.94
N VAL A 133 -13.32 -4.56 12.17
CA VAL A 133 -13.67 -3.59 13.23
C VAL A 133 -15.06 -3.04 13.00
N ARG A 134 -15.45 -2.77 11.75
CA ARG A 134 -16.82 -2.37 11.41
C ARG A 134 -17.84 -3.45 11.73
N ARG A 135 -17.57 -4.73 11.44
CA ARG A 135 -18.47 -5.83 11.82
C ARG A 135 -18.63 -5.93 13.34
N GLN A 136 -17.54 -5.81 14.09
CA GLN A 136 -17.56 -5.82 15.55
C GLN A 136 -18.28 -4.59 16.15
N ALA A 137 -18.11 -3.43 15.52
CA ALA A 137 -18.82 -2.21 15.89
C ALA A 137 -20.30 -2.27 15.50
N ALA A 138 -20.66 -2.95 14.40
CA ALA A 138 -22.05 -3.13 13.97
C ALA A 138 -22.83 -4.06 14.90
N THR A 139 -22.20 -5.10 15.45
CA THR A 139 -22.81 -5.93 16.50
C THR A 139 -22.96 -5.18 17.83
N ALA A 140 -22.06 -4.24 18.14
CA ALA A 140 -22.19 -3.36 19.31
C ALA A 140 -23.12 -2.14 19.09
N ALA A 141 -23.42 -1.81 17.83
CA ALA A 141 -24.11 -0.60 17.40
C ALA A 141 -25.62 -0.59 17.63
N ALA A 142 -26.21 -1.68 18.09
CA ALA A 142 -27.62 -1.68 18.51
C ALA A 142 -27.88 -0.72 19.70
N PHE A 143 -26.83 -0.22 20.37
CA PHE A 143 -26.94 0.46 21.66
C PHE A 143 -26.41 1.91 21.75
N LEU A 144 -25.82 2.51 20.69
CA LEU A 144 -25.24 3.87 20.80
C LEU A 144 -25.51 4.79 19.58
N PRO A 145 -25.94 6.06 19.80
CA PRO A 145 -26.45 6.95 18.75
C PRO A 145 -25.45 8.00 18.23
N GLN A 146 -24.14 7.87 18.46
CA GLN A 146 -23.22 8.94 18.06
C GLN A 146 -22.91 8.93 16.55
N PRO A 147 -23.04 10.09 15.86
CA PRO A 147 -22.81 10.19 14.43
C PRO A 147 -21.30 10.10 14.10
N PRO A 148 -20.94 9.56 12.92
CA PRO A 148 -19.56 9.54 12.46
C PRO A 148 -19.05 10.96 12.27
N VAL A 149 -18.02 11.35 13.04
CA VAL A 149 -17.32 12.63 12.81
C VAL A 149 -16.59 12.53 11.48
N ALA A 150 -16.94 13.41 10.53
CA ALA A 150 -16.32 13.44 9.21
C ALA A 150 -14.89 13.99 9.29
N ILE A 151 -13.89 13.11 9.30
CA ILE A 151 -12.48 13.50 9.21
C ILE A 151 -12.13 13.71 7.74
N ARG A 152 -11.78 14.94 7.38
CA ARG A 152 -11.28 15.24 6.03
C ARG A 152 -9.84 14.72 5.89
N LEU A 153 -9.53 14.07 4.77
CA LEU A 153 -8.18 13.55 4.46
C LEU A 153 -7.07 14.62 4.63
N ARG A 154 -7.38 15.88 4.29
CA ARG A 154 -6.49 17.04 4.43
C ARG A 154 -6.04 17.33 5.87
N ASN A 155 -6.78 16.85 6.87
CA ASN A 155 -6.45 17.02 8.27
C ASN A 155 -5.36 16.03 8.73
N ILE A 156 -5.14 14.98 7.94
CA ILE A 156 -4.18 13.91 8.23
C ILE A 156 -2.97 14.01 7.31
N VAL A 157 -3.19 14.37 6.04
CA VAL A 157 -2.16 14.43 5.00
C VAL A 157 -2.15 15.82 4.36
N PRO A 158 -0.97 16.44 4.14
CA PRO A 158 -0.86 17.67 3.38
C PRO A 158 -1.53 17.58 2.02
N LEU A 159 -2.23 18.65 1.61
CA LEU A 159 -2.92 18.70 0.32
C LEU A 159 -1.98 18.44 -0.87
N TRP A 160 -0.73 18.91 -0.79
CA TRP A 160 0.25 18.70 -1.87
C TRP A 160 0.59 17.22 -2.08
N LEU A 161 0.58 16.38 -1.04
CA LEU A 161 0.80 14.93 -1.15
C LEU A 161 -0.38 14.23 -1.81
N VAL A 162 -1.60 14.66 -1.49
CA VAL A 162 -2.82 14.16 -2.15
C VAL A 162 -2.81 14.53 -3.63
N TRP A 163 -2.46 15.78 -3.95
CA TRP A 163 -2.30 16.22 -5.34
C TRP A 163 -1.19 15.47 -6.06
N ALA A 164 -0.02 15.27 -5.43
CA ALA A 164 1.06 14.49 -6.00
C ALA A 164 0.63 13.05 -6.30
N ALA A 165 -0.11 12.40 -5.39
CA ALA A 165 -0.63 11.05 -5.61
C ALA A 165 -1.61 10.98 -6.79
N ARG A 166 -2.51 11.95 -6.94
CA ARG A 166 -3.43 12.04 -8.09
C ARG A 166 -2.69 12.22 -9.41
N VAL A 167 -1.71 13.13 -9.45
CA VAL A 167 -0.88 13.36 -10.64
C VAL A 167 -0.09 12.11 -10.97
N LEU A 168 0.55 11.49 -9.97
CA LEU A 168 1.29 10.24 -10.15
C LEU A 168 0.40 9.06 -10.55
N ALA A 169 -0.89 9.06 -10.22
CA ALA A 169 -1.82 8.03 -10.67
C ALA A 169 -2.06 8.06 -12.18
N VAL A 170 -2.04 9.24 -12.80
CA VAL A 170 -2.35 9.40 -14.23
C VAL A 170 -1.09 9.61 -15.08
N SER A 171 -0.02 10.13 -14.48
CA SER A 171 1.25 10.44 -15.16
C SER A 171 1.87 9.28 -15.94
N PRO A 172 1.83 8.01 -15.49
CA PRO A 172 2.40 6.91 -16.26
C PRO A 172 1.71 6.76 -17.61
N ALA A 173 0.38 6.75 -17.62
CA ALA A 173 -0.42 6.64 -18.84
C ALA A 173 -0.16 7.81 -19.80
N LEU A 174 -0.08 9.05 -19.29
CA LEU A 174 0.18 10.23 -20.12
C LEU A 174 1.61 10.25 -20.67
N LEU A 175 2.61 9.88 -19.88
CA LEU A 175 4.00 9.81 -20.33
C LEU A 175 4.19 8.70 -21.38
N ALA A 176 3.53 7.57 -21.20
CA ALA A 176 3.49 6.51 -22.21
C ALA A 176 2.81 6.97 -23.51
N ALA A 177 1.68 7.69 -23.41
CA ALA A 177 1.02 8.27 -24.57
C ALA A 177 1.90 9.27 -25.32
N LEU A 178 2.58 10.18 -24.60
CA LEU A 178 3.52 11.14 -25.18
C LEU A 178 4.71 10.46 -25.85
N ALA A 179 5.28 9.44 -25.22
CA ALA A 179 6.36 8.64 -25.80
C ALA A 179 5.90 7.93 -27.09
N CYS A 180 4.70 7.36 -27.10
CA CYS A 180 4.12 6.76 -28.31
C CYS A 180 3.84 7.80 -29.40
N ALA A 181 3.33 8.97 -29.04
CA ALA A 181 3.05 10.06 -29.98
C ALA A 181 4.34 10.60 -30.62
N ALA A 182 5.40 10.82 -29.83
CA ALA A 182 6.71 11.25 -30.30
C ALA A 182 7.33 10.26 -31.31
N GLN A 183 7.01 8.98 -31.17
CA GLN A 183 7.43 7.91 -32.08
C GLN A 183 6.44 7.66 -33.23
N ARG A 184 5.48 8.56 -33.45
CA ARG A 184 4.43 8.47 -34.49
C ARG A 184 3.55 7.22 -34.41
N ARG A 185 3.38 6.65 -33.22
CA ARG A 185 2.51 5.48 -32.95
C ARG A 185 1.15 5.93 -32.43
N THR A 186 0.39 6.62 -33.28
CA THR A 186 -0.87 7.30 -32.91
C THR A 186 -1.93 6.35 -32.32
N GLY A 187 -2.10 5.14 -32.88
CA GLY A 187 -3.03 4.14 -32.33
C GLY A 187 -2.70 3.69 -30.90
N LEU A 188 -1.40 3.55 -30.58
CA LEU A 188 -0.94 3.21 -29.24
C LEU A 188 -1.04 4.40 -28.28
N ALA A 189 -0.72 5.60 -28.77
CA ALA A 189 -0.89 6.83 -28.00
C ALA A 189 -2.33 6.99 -27.54
N LEU A 190 -3.32 6.75 -28.42
CA LEU A 190 -4.73 6.77 -28.06
C LEU A 190 -5.09 5.71 -27.01
N GLY A 191 -4.52 4.50 -27.12
CA GLY A 191 -4.70 3.44 -26.12
C GLY A 191 -4.21 3.85 -24.72
N PHE A 192 -3.03 4.49 -24.64
CA PHE A 192 -2.51 5.01 -23.38
C PHE A 192 -3.29 6.24 -22.86
N VAL A 193 -3.76 7.11 -23.76
CA VAL A 193 -4.68 8.21 -23.37
C VAL A 193 -5.96 7.64 -22.79
N ALA A 194 -6.51 6.56 -23.36
CA ALA A 194 -7.71 5.89 -22.85
C ALA A 194 -7.48 5.21 -21.49
N LEU A 195 -6.24 4.91 -21.09
CA LEU A 195 -5.91 4.43 -19.75
C LEU A 195 -5.94 5.54 -18.69
N ALA A 196 -5.75 6.82 -19.07
CA ALA A 196 -5.79 7.95 -18.14
C ALA A 196 -7.12 8.06 -17.36
N PRO A 197 -8.32 7.99 -17.97
CA PRO A 197 -9.58 8.00 -17.23
C PRO A 197 -9.74 6.77 -16.32
N VAL A 198 -9.25 5.59 -16.73
CA VAL A 198 -9.25 4.38 -15.88
C VAL A 198 -8.40 4.61 -14.62
N CYS A 199 -7.21 5.18 -14.79
CA CYS A 199 -6.34 5.57 -13.67
C CYS A 199 -6.98 6.63 -12.77
N GLY A 200 -7.71 7.59 -13.37
CA GLY A 200 -8.51 8.58 -12.63
C GLY A 200 -9.62 7.94 -11.79
N LEU A 201 -10.34 6.96 -12.34
CA LEU A 201 -11.36 6.20 -11.63
C LEU A 201 -10.77 5.36 -10.48
N ILE A 202 -9.59 4.77 -10.68
CA ILE A 202 -8.85 4.08 -9.63
C ILE A 202 -8.49 5.06 -8.51
N SER A 203 -7.90 6.22 -8.84
CA SER A 203 -7.56 7.26 -7.86
C SER A 203 -8.78 7.72 -7.07
N TRP A 204 -9.89 7.96 -7.75
CA TRP A 204 -11.16 8.35 -7.12
C TRP A 204 -11.71 7.27 -6.18
N SER A 205 -11.63 6.00 -6.60
CA SER A 205 -12.09 4.86 -5.79
C SER A 205 -11.23 4.67 -4.55
N VAL A 206 -9.91 4.82 -4.69
CA VAL A 206 -8.95 4.78 -3.57
C VAL A 206 -9.21 5.90 -2.58
N GLU A 207 -9.45 7.12 -3.04
CA GLU A 207 -9.79 8.25 -2.15
C GLU A 207 -11.12 8.03 -1.43
N ARG A 208 -12.12 7.46 -2.11
CA ARG A 208 -13.38 7.08 -1.45
C ARG A 208 -13.17 6.01 -0.40
N ALA A 209 -12.31 5.02 -0.67
CA ALA A 209 -11.93 4.01 0.31
C ALA A 209 -11.24 4.66 1.51
N GLN A 210 -10.28 5.57 1.30
CA GLN A 210 -9.61 6.31 2.38
C GLN A 210 -10.58 7.12 3.24
N LEU A 211 -11.48 7.89 2.61
CA LEU A 211 -12.50 8.64 3.33
C LEU A 211 -13.44 7.71 4.11
N TRP A 212 -13.80 6.56 3.53
CA TRP A 212 -14.58 5.54 4.22
C TRP A 212 -13.83 4.94 5.42
N MET A 213 -12.52 4.71 5.30
CA MET A 213 -11.66 4.19 6.39
C MET A 213 -11.48 5.19 7.53
N LEU A 214 -11.49 6.49 7.22
CA LEU A 214 -11.41 7.54 8.24
C LEU A 214 -12.73 7.75 8.96
N ASN A 215 -13.84 7.69 8.21
CA ASN A 215 -15.18 8.00 8.70
C ASN A 215 -15.94 6.80 9.26
N THR A 216 -15.27 5.67 9.49
CA THR A 216 -15.89 4.50 10.10
C THR A 216 -16.24 4.81 11.57
N ARG A 217 -17.29 4.18 12.13
CA ARG A 217 -17.72 4.46 13.52
C ARG A 217 -16.58 4.24 14.52
N ARG A 218 -16.40 5.14 15.49
CA ARG A 218 -15.41 4.99 16.57
C ARG A 218 -15.93 4.08 17.66
N GLN A 219 -15.05 3.31 18.29
CA GLN A 219 -15.36 2.69 19.58
C GLN A 219 -15.32 3.78 20.66
N THR A 220 -16.48 4.13 21.21
CA THR A 220 -16.59 5.02 22.36
C THR A 220 -16.72 4.17 23.61
N GLY A 221 -15.70 4.19 24.48
CA GLY A 221 -15.94 3.93 25.89
C GLY A 221 -16.26 5.23 26.61
N GLN A 222 -16.76 5.16 27.84
CA GLN A 222 -16.81 6.29 28.77
C GLN A 222 -15.63 6.17 29.76
N GLY A 223 -14.92 7.26 30.03
CA GLY A 223 -13.80 7.33 31.00
C GLY A 223 -12.38 7.50 30.41
N GLN A 224 -11.36 7.67 31.26
CA GLN A 224 -9.95 7.75 30.87
C GLN A 224 -9.43 6.55 30.03
N PRO A 225 -9.75 5.27 30.33
CA PRO A 225 -9.35 4.16 29.46
C PRO A 225 -10.02 4.25 28.08
N ALA A 226 -11.20 4.86 27.99
CA ALA A 226 -11.87 5.04 26.72
C ALA A 226 -11.26 6.11 25.82
N ALA A 227 -10.73 7.18 26.40
CA ALA A 227 -9.98 8.19 25.66
C ALA A 227 -8.71 7.59 25.05
N ALA A 228 -8.01 6.72 25.80
CA ALA A 228 -6.86 5.97 25.29
C ALA A 228 -7.27 4.99 24.17
N VAL A 229 -8.37 4.25 24.34
CA VAL A 229 -8.93 3.36 23.30
C VAL A 229 -9.24 4.12 22.02
N ALA A 230 -9.89 5.28 22.12
CA ALA A 230 -10.20 6.13 20.97
C ALA A 230 -8.92 6.67 20.28
N ALA A 231 -7.89 7.03 21.05
CA ALA A 231 -6.62 7.53 20.51
C ALA A 231 -5.84 6.45 19.75
N PHE A 232 -5.78 5.23 20.29
CA PHE A 232 -5.16 4.10 19.60
C PHE A 232 -5.95 3.69 18.34
N ASP A 233 -7.28 3.69 18.38
CA ASP A 233 -8.08 3.40 17.19
C ASP A 233 -7.88 4.46 16.08
N ASP A 234 -7.75 5.75 16.45
CA ASP A 234 -7.39 6.82 15.50
C ASP A 234 -5.99 6.60 14.91
N ALA A 235 -5.01 6.23 15.74
CA ALA A 235 -3.65 5.94 15.29
C ALA A 235 -3.60 4.75 14.31
N PHE A 236 -4.36 3.68 14.59
CA PHE A 236 -4.47 2.53 13.68
C PHE A 236 -5.07 2.92 12.33
N ARG A 237 -6.08 3.80 12.31
CA ARG A 237 -6.69 4.30 11.07
C ARG A 237 -5.75 5.19 10.28
N VAL A 238 -5.06 6.12 10.94
CA VAL A 238 -4.09 7.02 10.29
C VAL A 238 -2.94 6.21 9.69
N ALA A 239 -2.38 5.26 10.45
CA ALA A 239 -1.33 4.37 9.96
C ALA A 239 -1.81 3.48 8.79
N ALA A 240 -3.10 3.11 8.76
CA ALA A 240 -3.70 2.32 7.69
C ALA A 240 -4.00 3.14 6.42
N VAL A 241 -4.35 4.43 6.56
CA VAL A 241 -4.77 5.29 5.43
C VAL A 241 -3.58 5.91 4.69
N LEU A 242 -2.45 6.13 5.35
CA LEU A 242 -1.25 6.72 4.75
C LEU A 242 -0.70 5.90 3.55
N PRO A 243 -0.50 4.57 3.66
CA PRO A 243 -0.04 3.73 2.54
C PRO A 243 -1.03 3.69 1.38
N PHE A 244 -2.33 3.87 1.67
CA PHE A 244 -3.39 3.85 0.67
C PHE A 244 -3.26 4.97 -0.38
N LEU A 245 -2.56 6.06 -0.08
CA LEU A 245 -2.30 7.13 -1.05
C LEU A 245 -1.50 6.64 -2.25
N LEU A 246 -0.65 5.64 -2.04
CA LEU A 246 0.23 5.09 -3.07
C LEU A 246 -0.45 3.97 -3.85
N LEU A 247 -1.60 3.49 -3.39
CA LEU A 247 -2.29 2.38 -4.01
C LEU A 247 -2.70 2.74 -5.45
N ALA A 248 -3.29 3.92 -5.64
CA ALA A 248 -3.70 4.38 -6.96
C ALA A 248 -2.53 4.44 -7.96
N PRO A 249 -1.42 5.18 -7.69
CA PRO A 249 -0.30 5.20 -8.62
C PRO A 249 0.37 3.83 -8.82
N CYS A 250 0.44 2.99 -7.78
CA CYS A 250 0.95 1.63 -7.92
C CYS A 250 0.08 0.76 -8.86
N VAL A 251 -1.24 0.81 -8.73
CA VAL A 251 -2.16 0.07 -9.60
C VAL A 251 -2.10 0.61 -11.03
N SER A 252 -2.02 1.93 -11.22
CA SER A 252 -1.85 2.54 -12.56
C SER A 252 -0.55 2.08 -13.23
N VAL A 253 0.55 2.03 -12.48
CA VAL A 253 1.83 1.50 -12.96
C VAL A 253 1.72 0.02 -13.34
N PHE A 254 0.95 -0.76 -12.58
CA PHE A 254 0.73 -2.17 -12.90
C PHE A 254 -0.10 -2.37 -14.16
N VAL A 255 -1.24 -1.68 -14.26
CA VAL A 255 -2.15 -1.74 -15.42
C VAL A 255 -1.43 -1.32 -16.69
N GLY A 256 -0.67 -0.23 -16.64
CA GLY A 256 0.08 0.21 -17.81
C GLY A 256 1.29 -0.67 -18.12
N ALA A 257 1.97 -1.26 -17.13
CA ALA A 257 3.01 -2.27 -17.39
C ALA A 257 2.42 -3.50 -18.10
N PHE A 258 1.23 -3.94 -17.68
CA PHE A 258 0.50 -5.03 -18.32
C PHE A 258 0.11 -4.67 -19.77
N TYR A 259 -0.42 -3.46 -20.00
CA TYR A 259 -0.77 -3.00 -21.34
C TYR A 259 0.46 -2.84 -22.25
N ILE A 260 1.55 -2.26 -21.73
CA ILE A 260 2.86 -2.18 -22.41
C ILE A 260 3.33 -3.56 -22.82
N HIS A 261 3.14 -4.57 -21.96
CA HIS A 261 3.54 -5.94 -22.27
C HIS A 261 2.66 -6.59 -23.36
N LEU A 262 1.35 -6.34 -23.36
CA LEU A 262 0.45 -6.87 -24.39
C LEU A 262 0.76 -6.36 -25.79
N VAL A 263 1.19 -5.09 -25.89
CA VAL A 263 1.31 -4.39 -27.18
C VAL A 263 2.76 -4.14 -27.60
N GLY A 264 3.70 -4.24 -26.67
CA GLY A 264 5.12 -3.94 -26.84
C GLY A 264 5.91 -4.99 -27.63
N ARG A 265 6.59 -4.58 -28.71
CA ARG A 265 7.54 -5.43 -29.46
C ARG A 265 8.69 -4.63 -30.09
N GLY A 266 9.95 -4.97 -29.86
CA GLY A 266 11.10 -4.29 -30.52
C GLY A 266 11.64 -3.06 -29.79
N LEU A 267 12.56 -2.30 -30.40
CA LEU A 267 13.34 -1.25 -29.72
C LEU A 267 12.51 -0.13 -29.06
N TRP A 268 11.34 0.19 -29.60
CA TRP A 268 10.45 1.20 -29.03
C TRP A 268 9.86 0.78 -27.67
N TYR A 269 9.69 -0.53 -27.43
CA TYR A 269 9.25 -1.07 -26.14
C TYR A 269 10.27 -0.76 -25.03
N GLN A 270 11.57 -0.73 -25.35
CA GLN A 270 12.61 -0.38 -24.38
C GLN A 270 12.56 1.10 -24.01
N ASN A 271 12.43 1.98 -25.00
CA ASN A 271 12.28 3.42 -24.76
C ASN A 271 11.02 3.72 -23.94
N LEU A 272 9.93 3.00 -24.23
CA LEU A 272 8.68 3.10 -23.48
C LEU A 272 8.84 2.57 -22.05
N LEU A 273 9.50 1.43 -21.85
CA LEU A 273 9.80 0.88 -20.52
C LEU A 273 10.71 1.80 -19.71
N PHE A 274 11.70 2.43 -20.34
CA PHE A 274 12.60 3.37 -19.66
C PHE A 274 11.82 4.61 -19.21
N ALA A 275 11.04 5.22 -20.10
CA ALA A 275 10.13 6.31 -19.75
C ALA A 275 9.13 5.92 -18.65
N TRP A 276 8.59 4.70 -18.72
CA TRP A 276 7.69 4.13 -17.72
C TRP A 276 8.35 3.95 -16.36
N SER A 277 9.56 3.39 -16.32
CA SER A 277 10.32 3.16 -15.08
C SER A 277 10.65 4.47 -14.36
N GLY A 278 10.87 5.56 -15.10
CA GLY A 278 11.02 6.90 -14.55
C GLY A 278 9.85 7.35 -13.68
N THR A 279 8.64 6.85 -13.95
CA THR A 279 7.42 7.20 -13.18
C THR A 279 7.30 6.46 -11.85
N VAL A 280 8.08 5.39 -11.66
CA VAL A 280 8.09 4.58 -10.45
C VAL A 280 8.93 5.22 -9.35
N PHE A 281 10.04 5.89 -9.71
CA PHE A 281 10.92 6.56 -8.75
C PHE A 281 10.18 7.58 -7.86
N PRO A 282 9.35 8.48 -8.41
CA PRO A 282 8.52 9.38 -7.61
C PRO A 282 7.57 8.66 -6.65
N ILE A 283 7.02 7.51 -7.03
CA ILE A 283 6.12 6.71 -6.17
C ILE A 283 6.90 6.12 -4.99
N LEU A 284 8.10 5.60 -5.24
CA LEU A 284 9.00 5.11 -4.19
C LEU A 284 9.46 6.22 -3.25
N ALA A 285 9.82 7.38 -3.80
CA ALA A 285 10.18 8.56 -3.02
C ALA A 285 9.01 9.02 -2.14
N MET A 286 7.79 9.05 -2.69
CA MET A 286 6.58 9.39 -1.95
C MET A 286 6.27 8.36 -0.84
N ASN A 287 6.54 7.07 -1.07
CA ASN A 287 6.45 6.03 -0.03
C ASN A 287 7.43 6.26 1.13
N GLY A 288 8.69 6.59 0.83
CA GLY A 288 9.67 6.94 1.85
C GLY A 288 9.24 8.17 2.67
N LEU A 289 8.68 9.19 2.00
CA LEU A 289 8.19 10.41 2.63
C LEU A 289 6.95 10.20 3.50
N LEU A 290 6.06 9.26 3.11
CA LEU A 290 4.80 8.93 3.81
C LEU A 290 4.99 8.02 5.04
N SER A 291 6.19 7.49 5.26
CA SER A 291 6.54 6.65 6.41
C SER A 291 6.27 7.30 7.78
N ALA A 292 6.46 6.53 8.86
CA ALA A 292 6.07 6.77 10.27
C ALA A 292 6.20 8.23 10.81
N ASN A 293 7.05 9.04 10.20
CA ASN A 293 7.21 10.47 10.46
C ASN A 293 5.92 11.31 10.29
N TRP A 294 4.95 10.91 9.46
CA TRP A 294 3.70 11.67 9.31
C TRP A 294 2.65 11.36 10.37
N ALA A 295 2.48 10.09 10.74
CA ALA A 295 1.56 9.71 11.82
C ALA A 295 1.99 10.36 13.15
N LYS A 296 3.29 10.34 13.44
CA LYS A 296 3.88 11.04 14.60
C LYS A 296 3.61 12.55 14.57
N ARG A 297 3.75 13.19 13.40
CA ARG A 297 3.47 14.63 13.24
C ARG A 297 1.99 14.96 13.44
N TYR A 298 1.08 14.10 12.99
CA TYR A 298 -0.35 14.27 13.17
C TYR A 298 -0.72 14.25 14.66
N HIS A 299 -0.28 13.23 15.41
CA HIS A 299 -0.58 13.13 16.84
C HIS A 299 0.05 14.27 17.67
N ARG A 300 1.29 14.67 17.37
CA ARG A 300 1.93 15.85 17.99
C ARG A 300 1.16 17.14 17.81
N ARG A 301 0.59 17.37 16.62
CA ARG A 301 -0.20 18.59 16.35
C ARG A 301 -1.51 18.62 17.14
N ARG A 302 -2.08 17.44 17.41
CA ARG A 302 -3.35 17.30 18.14
C ARG A 302 -3.16 17.28 19.66
N ALA A 303 -2.01 16.83 20.14
CA ALA A 303 -1.62 16.86 21.54
C ALA A 303 -1.18 18.26 22.02
N ARG A 304 -0.84 19.17 21.09
CA ARG A 304 -0.65 20.59 21.45
C ARG A 304 -2.02 21.17 21.81
N PRO A 305 -2.23 21.65 23.04
CA PRO A 305 -3.42 22.44 23.33
C PRO A 305 -3.44 23.62 22.35
N GLU A 306 -4.62 23.91 21.79
CA GLU A 306 -4.85 25.20 21.14
C GLU A 306 -4.37 26.25 22.14
N THR A 307 -3.26 26.90 21.79
CA THR A 307 -2.76 28.03 22.56
C THR A 307 -3.89 29.03 22.47
N SER A 308 -4.54 29.22 23.62
CA SER A 308 -5.56 30.22 23.89
C SER A 308 -5.43 31.37 22.91
N THR A 309 -6.45 31.56 22.08
CA THR A 309 -6.75 32.87 21.50
C THR A 309 -6.48 33.90 22.59
N PRO A 310 -5.61 34.91 22.37
CA PRO A 310 -5.49 35.97 23.33
C PRO A 310 -6.88 36.59 23.42
N THR A 311 -7.55 36.39 24.56
CA THR A 311 -8.72 37.15 24.94
C THR A 311 -8.25 38.59 24.88
N ALA A 312 -8.65 39.30 23.83
CA ALA A 312 -8.48 40.73 23.76
C ALA A 312 -9.30 41.30 24.92
N ALA A 313 -8.61 41.63 26.02
CA ALA A 313 -9.14 42.51 27.02
C ALA A 313 -9.14 43.91 26.40
N SER A 314 -10.32 44.36 25.98
CA SER A 314 -10.67 45.77 25.81
C SER A 314 -12.16 45.93 26.05
#